data_AF-A0A839F1S1-F1
#
_entry.id   AF-A0A839F1S1-F1
#
_cell.length_a   1.000
_cell.length_b   1.000
_cell.length_c   1.000
_cell.angle_alpha   90.00
_cell.angle_beta   90.00
_cell.angle_gamma   90.00
#
_symmetry.space_group_name_H-M   'P 1'
#
loop_
_entity.id
_entity.type
_entity.pdbx_description
1 polymer ?
#
loop_
_entity_poly.entity_id
_entity_poly.type
_entity_poly.pdbx_seq_one_letter_code
_entity_poly.pdbx_strand_id
1 'polypeptide(L)'
;MAAPIQGGYMRQSFIRPIAAIVGLLCAASQASAAICMPCPGCSDGQMLQAAVDKGQGARLVWNPTDGSIREYRVTCGIDSAGDASIATDNDHGKSGVELNAATTPCTGVEGAVPQVMQDVAAALLRFSNATGGTYKAVAEIHANRWSIRTQPNPSARDYLADANYRAQLHDRVEQEGLASIPGTVGEVMPYLMETDVVSRAFTDHVETVVTIMFDDGSKVDVRFEVGQPPAYVKGTARDAANSRLPDIG
;
A
#
# COMPACT_ATOMS: atom_id res chain seq x y z
N MET A 1 -43.14 -48.24 -44.59
CA MET A 1 -44.03 -48.43 -43.43
C MET A 1 -43.24 -48.16 -42.16
N ALA A 2 -43.82 -47.34 -41.29
CA ALA A 2 -43.59 -47.19 -39.84
C ALA A 2 -42.20 -46.74 -39.32
N ALA A 3 -42.21 -45.57 -38.68
CA ALA A 3 -41.33 -45.21 -37.57
C ALA A 3 -41.57 -46.12 -36.34
N PRO A 4 -40.68 -46.04 -35.33
CA PRO A 4 -41.23 -45.62 -34.04
C PRO A 4 -40.40 -44.55 -33.31
N ILE A 5 -41.15 -43.85 -32.47
CA ILE A 5 -40.82 -42.74 -31.60
C ILE A 5 -40.27 -43.28 -30.26
N GLN A 6 -39.15 -42.72 -29.80
CA GLN A 6 -38.72 -42.65 -28.40
C GLN A 6 -38.01 -41.28 -28.26
N GLY A 7 -38.26 -40.36 -27.33
CA GLY A 7 -38.84 -40.46 -25.99
C GLY A 7 -37.81 -39.96 -24.97
N GLY A 8 -37.96 -38.73 -24.45
CA GLY A 8 -37.13 -38.12 -23.39
C GLY A 8 -35.93 -37.31 -23.94
N TYR A 9 -35.63 -36.08 -23.52
CA TYR A 9 -35.75 -35.45 -22.21
C TYR A 9 -36.16 -33.97 -22.30
N MET A 10 -37.06 -33.57 -21.40
CA MET A 10 -37.37 -32.16 -21.09
C MET A 10 -36.09 -31.41 -20.69
N ARG A 11 -35.76 -30.33 -21.40
CA ARG A 11 -34.89 -29.27 -20.88
C ARG A 11 -35.69 -28.50 -19.83
N GLN A 12 -35.41 -28.74 -18.55
CA GLN A 12 -35.86 -27.86 -17.48
C GLN A 12 -35.10 -26.53 -17.60
N SER A 13 -35.78 -25.53 -18.14
CA SER A 13 -35.40 -24.12 -18.04
C SER A 13 -35.53 -23.68 -16.58
N PHE A 14 -34.43 -23.69 -15.84
CA PHE A 14 -34.34 -22.96 -14.58
C PHE A 14 -33.97 -21.50 -14.89
N ILE A 15 -35.01 -20.69 -15.11
CA ILE A 15 -34.92 -19.23 -15.05
C ILE A 15 -34.68 -18.87 -13.59
N ARG A 16 -33.44 -18.52 -13.24
CA ARG A 16 -33.14 -17.87 -11.96
C ARG A 16 -33.34 -16.36 -12.12
N PRO A 17 -34.14 -15.69 -11.27
CA PRO A 17 -34.33 -14.25 -11.34
C PRO A 17 -33.04 -13.54 -10.92
N ILE A 18 -32.50 -12.72 -11.82
CA ILE A 18 -31.47 -11.72 -11.53
C ILE A 18 -32.14 -10.65 -10.67
N ALA A 19 -31.90 -10.69 -9.36
CA ALA A 19 -32.19 -9.59 -8.48
C ALA A 19 -31.19 -8.46 -8.77
N ALA A 20 -31.58 -7.53 -9.64
CA ALA A 20 -30.94 -6.25 -9.78
C ALA A 20 -31.25 -5.39 -8.55
N ILE A 21 -30.38 -5.44 -7.54
CA ILE A 21 -30.28 -4.40 -6.52
C ILE A 21 -29.26 -3.39 -7.04
N VAL A 22 -29.72 -2.51 -7.91
CA VAL A 22 -29.03 -1.28 -8.29
C VAL A 22 -29.94 -0.14 -7.84
N GLY A 23 -29.53 0.58 -6.80
CA GLY A 23 -30.22 1.79 -6.38
C GLY A 23 -30.20 2.05 -4.88
N LEU A 24 -29.03 2.41 -4.33
CA LEU A 24 -28.79 3.78 -3.86
C LEU A 24 -27.31 3.90 -3.45
N LEU A 25 -26.46 3.99 -4.48
CA LEU A 25 -25.10 4.51 -4.36
C LEU A 25 -25.20 6.03 -4.15
N CYS A 26 -25.42 6.44 -2.90
CA CYS A 26 -25.24 7.82 -2.44
C CYS A 26 -24.64 7.80 -1.03
N ALA A 27 -23.43 7.24 -0.94
CA ALA A 27 -22.45 7.56 0.11
C ALA A 27 -21.00 7.53 -0.47
N ALA A 28 -20.87 7.59 -1.80
CA ALA A 28 -19.59 7.65 -2.48
C ALA A 28 -19.20 9.12 -2.71
N SER A 29 -18.94 9.87 -1.64
CA SER A 29 -18.32 11.21 -1.73
C SER A 29 -17.81 11.75 -0.39
N GLN A 30 -17.22 10.92 0.48
CA GLN A 30 -16.34 11.42 1.56
C GLN A 30 -15.14 10.50 1.78
N ALA A 31 -14.58 9.96 0.70
CA ALA A 31 -13.20 9.47 0.73
C ALA A 31 -12.26 10.63 0.39
N SER A 32 -12.22 11.65 1.25
CA SER A 32 -10.94 12.36 1.40
C SER A 32 -10.01 11.32 2.00
N ALA A 33 -9.11 10.75 1.19
CA ALA A 33 -8.10 9.82 1.69
C ALA A 33 -7.40 10.52 2.86
N ALA A 34 -7.62 10.01 4.08
CA ALA A 34 -7.01 10.59 5.25
C ALA A 34 -5.49 10.45 5.09
N ILE A 35 -4.79 11.58 5.12
CA ILE A 35 -3.34 11.58 4.98
C ILE A 35 -2.78 10.98 6.28
N CYS A 36 -1.99 9.91 6.15
CA CYS A 36 -1.30 9.31 7.28
C CYS A 36 -0.02 10.07 7.58
N MET A 37 0.24 10.33 8.86
CA MET A 37 1.38 11.12 9.30
C MET A 37 2.03 10.44 10.51
N PRO A 38 3.34 10.17 10.46
CA PRO A 38 4.04 9.57 11.60
C PRO A 38 4.27 10.60 12.70
N CYS A 39 4.08 10.18 13.96
CA CYS A 39 4.34 11.00 15.15
C CYS A 39 5.06 10.14 16.22
N PRO A 40 6.39 10.00 16.14
CA PRO A 40 7.15 9.14 17.05
C PRO A 40 7.03 9.57 18.51
N GLY A 41 6.59 8.66 19.38
CA GLY A 41 6.51 8.89 20.83
C GLY A 41 5.50 9.96 21.25
N CYS A 42 4.57 10.32 20.36
CA CYS A 42 3.58 11.34 20.64
C CYS A 42 2.50 10.84 21.60
N SER A 43 2.17 11.64 22.61
CA SER A 43 0.94 11.49 23.39
C SER A 43 -0.30 11.80 22.54
N ASP A 44 -1.48 11.38 22.99
CA ASP A 44 -2.76 11.64 22.30
C ASP A 44 -2.97 13.14 21.96
N GLY A 45 -2.60 14.04 22.88
CA GLY A 45 -2.69 15.48 22.64
C GLY A 45 -1.72 15.98 21.57
N GLN A 46 -0.51 15.41 21.49
CA GLN A 46 0.46 15.74 20.46
C GLN A 46 0.06 15.16 19.09
N MET A 47 -0.58 13.99 19.06
CA MET A 47 -1.13 13.42 17.83
C MET A 47 -2.24 14.31 17.25
N LEU A 48 -3.15 14.80 18.09
CA LEU A 48 -4.16 15.78 17.69
C LEU A 48 -3.52 17.06 17.13
N GLN A 49 -2.52 17.60 17.83
CA GLN A 49 -1.83 18.80 17.36
C GLN A 49 -1.14 18.58 16.00
N ALA A 50 -0.49 17.43 15.80
CA ALA A 50 0.11 17.09 14.51
C ALA A 50 -0.93 17.01 13.38
N ALA A 51 -2.14 16.49 13.65
CA ALA A 51 -3.23 16.53 12.69
C ALA A 51 -3.67 17.96 12.38
N VAL A 52 -3.81 18.80 13.41
CA VAL A 52 -4.20 20.21 13.30
C VAL A 52 -3.19 21.01 12.47
N ASP A 53 -1.89 20.85 12.74
CA ASP A 53 -0.80 21.53 12.03
C ASP A 53 -0.78 21.20 10.54
N LYS A 54 -1.37 20.06 10.17
CA LYS A 54 -1.48 19.56 8.78
C LYS A 54 -2.78 19.99 8.11
N GLY A 55 -3.59 20.77 8.80
CA GLY A 55 -4.73 21.50 8.28
C GLY A 55 -6.01 20.67 8.17
N GLN A 56 -7.02 21.31 7.58
CA GLN A 56 -8.39 20.81 7.50
C GLN A 56 -8.52 19.47 6.77
N GLY A 57 -9.49 18.67 7.22
CA GLY A 57 -9.89 17.40 6.63
C GLY A 57 -9.66 16.21 7.56
N ALA A 58 -9.90 15.01 7.03
CA ALA A 58 -9.57 13.77 7.73
C ALA A 58 -8.05 13.54 7.70
N ARG A 59 -7.49 13.19 8.86
CA ARG A 59 -6.07 12.93 9.08
C ARG A 59 -5.92 11.66 9.89
N LEU A 60 -5.01 10.79 9.49
CA LEU A 60 -4.62 9.64 10.27
C LEU A 60 -3.25 9.95 10.87
N VAL A 61 -3.12 9.82 12.18
CA VAL A 61 -1.84 10.00 12.87
C VAL A 61 -1.46 8.66 13.45
N TRP A 62 -0.29 8.18 13.06
CA TRP A 62 0.25 6.89 13.50
C TRP A 62 1.46 7.12 14.40
N ASN A 63 1.47 6.46 15.55
CA ASN A 63 2.59 6.46 16.48
C ASN A 63 3.44 5.20 16.26
N PRO A 64 4.64 5.33 15.68
CA PRO A 64 5.52 4.18 15.44
C PRO A 64 6.07 3.55 16.73
N THR A 65 5.97 4.21 17.89
CA THR A 65 6.50 3.70 19.16
C THR A 65 5.63 2.59 19.75
N ASP A 66 4.31 2.71 19.64
CA ASP A 66 3.36 1.74 20.19
C ASP A 66 2.40 1.15 19.14
N GLY A 67 2.48 1.63 17.89
CA GLY A 67 1.63 1.22 16.78
C GLY A 67 0.22 1.81 16.80
N SER A 68 -0.09 2.72 17.74
CA SER A 68 -1.41 3.34 17.80
C SER A 68 -1.67 4.21 16.56
N ILE A 69 -2.89 4.15 16.06
CA ILE A 69 -3.35 4.96 14.93
C ILE A 69 -4.68 5.60 15.31
N ARG A 70 -4.82 6.90 15.03
CA ARG A 70 -6.04 7.67 15.32
C ARG A 70 -6.44 8.50 14.11
N GLU A 71 -7.74 8.61 13.88
CA GLU A 71 -8.29 9.51 12.88
C GLU A 71 -8.73 10.81 13.57
N TYR A 72 -8.27 11.94 13.06
CA TYR A 72 -8.74 13.26 13.46
C TYR A 72 -9.43 13.94 12.28
N ARG A 73 -10.62 14.46 12.53
CA ARG A 73 -11.33 15.35 11.59
C ARG A 73 -11.05 16.78 12.02
N VAL A 74 -10.18 17.45 11.27
CA VAL A 74 -9.75 18.81 11.56
C VAL A 74 -10.62 19.80 10.81
N THR A 75 -11.16 20.78 11.52
CA THR A 75 -11.89 21.92 10.96
C THR A 75 -11.14 23.18 11.30
N CYS A 76 -10.81 23.98 10.28
CA CYS A 76 -10.13 25.26 10.43
C CYS A 76 -11.08 26.37 10.02
N GLY A 77 -11.40 27.26 10.94
CA GLY A 77 -12.30 28.39 10.67
C GLY A 77 -12.55 29.18 11.96
N ILE A 78 -12.89 30.45 11.83
CA ILE A 78 -13.42 31.20 12.96
C ILE A 78 -14.78 30.59 13.26
N ASP A 79 -14.88 29.82 14.34
CA ASP A 79 -16.16 29.58 15.00
C ASP A 79 -16.68 30.94 15.46
N SER A 80 -17.45 31.61 14.60
CA SER A 80 -18.42 32.58 15.08
C SER A 80 -19.44 31.76 15.83
N ALA A 81 -19.24 31.63 17.14
CA ALA A 81 -20.27 31.14 18.05
C ALA A 81 -21.53 31.99 17.82
N GLY A 82 -22.48 31.44 17.07
CA GLY A 82 -23.71 32.09 16.68
C GLY A 82 -24.47 31.16 15.74
N ASP A 83 -25.31 30.32 16.34
CA ASP A 83 -26.26 29.41 15.71
C ASP A 83 -25.70 28.18 14.98
N ALA A 84 -25.85 27.04 15.67
CA ALA A 84 -26.13 25.77 15.01
C ALA A 84 -27.50 25.86 14.31
N SER A 85 -27.56 26.57 13.19
CA SER A 85 -28.60 26.41 12.19
C SER A 85 -27.95 25.76 10.96
N ILE A 86 -28.48 24.61 10.58
CA ILE A 86 -28.12 23.94 9.33
C ILE A 86 -28.60 24.86 8.20
N ALA A 87 -27.70 25.65 7.64
CA ALA A 87 -28.00 26.47 6.46
C ALA A 87 -27.93 25.60 5.21
N THR A 88 -29.10 25.17 4.74
CA THR A 88 -29.30 24.71 3.36
C THR A 88 -29.10 25.87 2.38
N ASP A 89 -28.30 25.61 1.34
CA ASP A 89 -28.06 26.30 0.08
C ASP A 89 -28.60 27.72 -0.17
N ASN A 90 -27.71 28.49 -0.81
CA ASN A 90 -27.88 29.76 -1.54
C ASN A 90 -27.72 31.04 -0.72
N ASP A 91 -26.49 31.57 -0.69
CA ASP A 91 -26.32 33.01 -0.88
C ASP A 91 -24.98 33.36 -1.53
N HIS A 92 -25.05 33.89 -2.76
CA HIS A 92 -23.95 34.53 -3.46
C HIS A 92 -23.83 35.98 -2.99
N GLY A 93 -22.97 36.26 -2.01
CA GLY A 93 -22.67 37.62 -1.55
C GLY A 93 -21.17 37.87 -1.45
N LYS A 94 -20.61 38.61 -2.41
CA LYS A 94 -19.24 39.13 -2.35
C LYS A 94 -19.06 40.05 -1.14
N SER A 95 -18.06 39.80 -0.31
CA SER A 95 -17.35 40.87 0.41
C SER A 95 -15.92 40.46 0.67
N GLY A 96 -15.00 41.29 0.15
CA GLY A 96 -13.58 41.14 0.34
C GLY A 96 -13.23 41.30 1.82
N VAL A 97 -12.45 40.35 2.32
CA VAL A 97 -11.68 40.50 3.55
C VAL A 97 -10.26 40.12 3.18
N GLU A 98 -9.36 41.09 3.31
CA GLU A 98 -7.92 40.84 3.31
C GLU A 98 -7.64 39.81 4.40
N LEU A 99 -7.26 38.59 3.98
CA LEU A 99 -6.75 37.57 4.88
C LEU A 99 -5.37 38.01 5.38
N ASN A 100 -5.36 38.81 6.44
CA ASN A 100 -4.24 38.83 7.36
C ASN A 100 -4.03 37.39 7.84
N ALA A 101 -2.79 36.90 7.73
CA ALA A 101 -2.34 35.59 8.21
C ALA A 101 -2.37 35.51 9.75
N ALA A 102 -3.54 35.72 10.34
CA ALA A 102 -3.85 35.31 11.70
C ALA A 102 -4.18 33.81 11.64
N THR A 103 -3.46 33.02 12.42
CA THR A 103 -3.72 31.58 12.68
C THR A 103 -5.22 31.33 12.80
N THR A 104 -5.84 30.81 11.74
CA THR A 104 -7.22 30.33 11.80
C THR A 104 -7.29 29.27 12.90
N PRO A 105 -8.11 29.45 13.94
CA PRO A 105 -8.23 28.43 14.97
C PRO A 105 -8.73 27.15 14.31
N CYS A 106 -7.93 26.09 14.44
CA CYS A 106 -8.26 24.77 13.96
C CYS A 106 -8.55 23.89 15.17
N THR A 107 -9.68 23.19 15.14
CA THR A 107 -10.03 22.17 16.14
C THR A 107 -10.06 20.82 15.47
N GLY A 108 -9.84 19.76 16.25
CA GLY A 108 -9.95 18.39 15.75
C GLY A 108 -10.78 17.54 16.70
N VAL A 109 -11.61 16.68 16.12
CA VAL A 109 -12.36 15.65 16.86
C VAL A 109 -11.90 14.27 16.41
N GLU A 110 -11.83 13.35 17.34
CA GLU A 110 -11.45 11.95 17.06
C GLU A 110 -12.59 11.24 16.31
N GLY A 111 -12.22 10.53 15.24
CA GLY A 111 -13.10 9.70 14.43
C GLY A 111 -12.79 8.20 14.56
N ALA A 112 -13.57 7.38 13.87
CA ALA A 112 -13.36 5.94 13.83
C ALA A 112 -12.32 5.55 12.78
N VAL A 113 -11.25 4.87 13.19
CA VAL A 113 -10.21 4.38 12.26
C VAL A 113 -10.71 3.14 11.52
N PRO A 114 -10.68 3.10 10.18
CA PRO A 114 -11.03 1.91 9.41
C PRO A 114 -10.18 0.69 9.80
N GLN A 115 -10.77 -0.52 9.84
CA GLN A 115 -10.05 -1.74 10.26
C GLN A 115 -8.77 -1.98 9.44
N VAL A 116 -8.83 -1.78 8.12
CA VAL A 116 -7.65 -1.91 7.25
C VAL A 116 -6.48 -1.02 7.70
N MET A 117 -6.74 0.17 8.22
CA MET A 117 -5.69 1.07 8.72
C MET A 117 -5.11 0.59 10.05
N GLN A 118 -5.93 -0.05 10.90
CA GLN A 118 -5.46 -0.67 12.13
C GLN A 118 -4.56 -1.88 11.83
N ASP A 119 -4.95 -2.71 10.86
CA ASP A 119 -4.17 -3.87 10.43
C ASP A 119 -2.82 -3.46 9.83
N VAL A 120 -2.81 -2.40 9.00
CA VAL A 120 -1.60 -1.78 8.47
C VAL A 120 -0.71 -1.22 9.58
N ALA A 121 -1.26 -0.47 10.52
CA ALA A 121 -0.50 0.09 11.64
C ALA A 121 0.16 -1.01 12.49
N ALA A 122 -0.57 -2.11 12.73
CA ALA A 122 -0.04 -3.28 13.42
C ALA A 122 1.07 -3.97 12.63
N ALA A 123 0.91 -4.13 11.31
CA ALA A 123 1.92 -4.69 10.43
C ALA A 123 3.20 -3.84 10.42
N LEU A 124 3.06 -2.51 10.31
CA LEU A 124 4.18 -1.57 10.36
C LEU A 124 4.90 -1.59 11.70
N LEU A 125 4.18 -1.73 12.83
CA LEU A 125 4.81 -1.91 14.15
C LEU A 125 5.62 -3.20 14.21
N ARG A 126 5.07 -4.33 13.73
CA ARG A 126 5.81 -5.60 13.68
C ARG A 126 7.08 -5.47 12.84
N PHE A 127 6.99 -4.82 11.68
CA PHE A 127 8.13 -4.58 10.81
C PHE A 127 9.18 -3.64 11.44
N SER A 128 8.72 -2.58 12.09
CA SER A 128 9.58 -1.68 12.88
C SER A 128 10.39 -2.44 13.92
N ASN A 129 9.72 -3.27 14.73
CA ASN A 129 10.37 -4.07 15.77
C ASN A 129 11.38 -5.06 15.19
N ALA A 130 11.06 -5.69 14.05
CA ALA A 130 11.98 -6.61 13.38
C ALA A 130 13.22 -5.92 12.78
N THR A 131 13.11 -4.64 12.40
CA THR A 131 14.17 -3.87 11.73
C THR A 131 14.85 -2.85 12.64
N GLY A 132 14.58 -2.88 13.95
CA GLY A 132 15.11 -1.92 14.91
C GLY A 132 14.66 -0.47 14.67
N GLY A 133 13.46 -0.28 14.11
CA GLY A 133 12.88 1.02 13.79
C GLY A 133 13.36 1.63 12.47
N THR A 134 14.20 0.93 11.71
CA THR A 134 14.73 1.47 10.44
C THR A 134 13.76 1.33 9.29
N TYR A 135 12.80 0.38 9.37
CA TYR A 135 11.92 0.00 8.26
C TYR A 135 12.69 -0.44 7.01
N LYS A 136 13.93 -0.90 7.20
CA LYS A 136 14.80 -1.41 6.15
C LYS A 136 15.19 -2.84 6.51
N ALA A 137 14.89 -3.77 5.62
CA ALA A 137 15.29 -5.16 5.76
C ALA A 137 16.24 -5.56 4.63
N VAL A 138 17.12 -6.52 4.94
CA VAL A 138 17.92 -7.22 3.94
C VAL A 138 17.58 -8.71 4.04
N ALA A 139 17.36 -9.35 2.90
CA ALA A 139 17.02 -10.75 2.84
C ALA A 139 17.73 -11.43 1.65
N GLU A 140 17.87 -12.75 1.73
CA GLU A 140 18.40 -13.56 0.64
C GLU A 140 17.33 -14.56 0.20
N ILE A 141 17.19 -14.73 -1.12
CA ILE A 141 16.29 -15.72 -1.71
C ILE A 141 17.04 -16.49 -2.81
N HIS A 142 16.73 -17.77 -2.94
CA HIS A 142 17.27 -18.60 -4.01
C HIS A 142 16.30 -18.65 -5.19
N ALA A 143 16.80 -18.39 -6.40
CA ALA A 143 16.02 -18.41 -7.64
C ALA A 143 15.67 -19.82 -8.14
N ASN A 144 16.10 -20.87 -7.42
CA ASN A 144 16.00 -22.30 -7.74
C ASN A 144 14.58 -22.82 -8.09
N ARG A 145 13.54 -22.01 -7.91
CA ARG A 145 12.13 -22.37 -8.18
C ARG A 145 11.43 -21.44 -9.19
N TRP A 146 12.12 -20.43 -9.72
CA TRP A 146 11.51 -19.41 -10.57
C TRP A 146 12.05 -19.45 -11.99
N SER A 147 12.16 -20.65 -12.56
CA SER A 147 12.47 -20.81 -13.97
C SER A 147 11.40 -20.11 -14.80
N ILE A 148 11.74 -18.96 -15.37
CA ILE A 148 10.90 -18.24 -16.32
C ILE A 148 11.08 -18.94 -17.67
N ARG A 149 9.97 -19.18 -18.39
CA ARG A 149 9.95 -20.02 -19.59
C ARG A 149 11.00 -19.64 -20.65
N THR A 150 11.41 -18.38 -20.68
CA THR A 150 12.39 -17.84 -21.62
C THR A 150 13.84 -18.16 -21.24
N GLN A 151 14.14 -18.49 -19.98
CA GLN A 151 15.50 -18.72 -19.49
C GLN A 151 15.57 -19.92 -18.53
N PRO A 152 15.89 -21.14 -19.04
CA PRO A 152 15.83 -22.37 -18.24
C PRO A 152 16.95 -22.48 -17.18
N ASN A 153 18.07 -21.78 -17.36
CA ASN A 153 19.19 -21.71 -16.40
C ASN A 153 19.61 -20.24 -16.22
N PRO A 154 18.83 -19.45 -15.47
CA PRO A 154 19.08 -18.02 -15.36
C PRO A 154 20.31 -17.71 -14.50
N SER A 155 20.99 -16.64 -14.87
CA SER A 155 22.11 -16.04 -14.15
C SER A 155 21.93 -14.54 -13.92
N ALA A 156 22.78 -13.95 -13.09
CA ALA A 156 22.87 -12.50 -12.93
C ALA A 156 23.19 -11.77 -14.24
N ARG A 157 23.89 -12.43 -15.18
CA ARG A 157 24.17 -11.84 -16.51
C ARG A 157 22.92 -11.76 -17.36
N ASP A 158 22.09 -12.80 -17.35
CA ASP A 158 20.82 -12.83 -18.09
C ASP A 158 19.86 -11.78 -17.52
N TYR A 159 19.81 -11.65 -16.19
CA TYR A 159 19.06 -10.60 -15.50
C TYR A 159 19.43 -9.18 -15.96
N LEU A 160 20.72 -8.91 -16.14
CA LEU A 160 21.18 -7.60 -16.60
C LEU A 160 20.88 -7.40 -18.10
N ALA A 161 21.12 -8.41 -18.91
CA ALA A 161 21.05 -8.32 -20.38
C ALA A 161 19.61 -8.28 -20.92
N ASP A 162 18.65 -8.92 -20.25
CA ASP A 162 17.27 -9.04 -20.72
C ASP A 162 16.28 -8.32 -19.77
N ALA A 163 15.75 -7.19 -20.26
CA ALA A 163 14.76 -6.40 -19.53
C ALA A 163 13.42 -7.14 -19.32
N ASN A 164 13.02 -7.99 -20.26
CA ASN A 164 11.78 -8.75 -20.18
C ASN A 164 11.91 -9.91 -19.19
N TYR A 165 13.06 -10.59 -19.15
CA TYR A 165 13.36 -11.57 -18.11
C TYR A 165 13.40 -10.90 -16.72
N ARG A 166 14.05 -9.75 -16.60
CA ARG A 166 14.08 -8.97 -15.36
C ARG A 166 12.69 -8.60 -14.84
N ALA A 167 11.82 -8.09 -15.70
CA ALA A 167 10.43 -7.75 -15.33
C ALA A 167 9.66 -8.98 -14.83
N GLN A 168 9.73 -10.11 -15.56
CA GLN A 168 9.08 -11.35 -15.14
C GLN A 168 9.64 -11.90 -13.81
N LEU A 169 10.95 -11.72 -13.55
CA LEU A 169 11.55 -12.13 -12.29
C LEU A 169 11.06 -11.25 -11.14
N HIS A 170 10.96 -9.94 -11.36
CA HIS A 170 10.40 -9.00 -10.38
C HIS A 170 8.97 -9.38 -10.01
N ASP A 171 8.10 -9.59 -11.00
CA ASP A 171 6.71 -10.02 -10.76
C ASP A 171 6.65 -11.31 -9.93
N ARG A 172 7.51 -12.29 -10.25
CA ARG A 172 7.54 -13.57 -9.54
C ARG A 172 8.03 -13.44 -8.10
N VAL A 173 9.06 -12.62 -7.88
CA VAL A 173 9.61 -12.39 -6.54
C VAL A 173 8.62 -11.58 -5.69
N GLU A 174 7.95 -10.60 -6.26
CA GLU A 174 6.90 -9.84 -5.56
C GLU A 174 5.73 -10.74 -5.13
N GLN A 175 5.25 -11.61 -6.03
CA GLN A 175 4.09 -12.48 -5.76
C GLN A 175 4.40 -13.66 -4.82
N GLU A 176 5.56 -14.30 -4.97
CA GLU A 176 5.87 -15.56 -4.27
C GLU A 176 7.20 -15.52 -3.51
N GLY A 177 8.16 -14.72 -3.98
CA GLY A 177 9.50 -14.68 -3.42
C GLY A 177 9.57 -13.98 -2.06
N LEU A 178 8.90 -12.84 -1.90
CA LEU A 178 8.88 -12.12 -0.63
C LEU A 178 8.28 -12.97 0.49
N ALA A 179 7.18 -13.68 0.21
CA ALA A 179 6.54 -14.59 1.17
C ALA A 179 7.43 -15.79 1.58
N SER A 180 8.48 -16.09 0.80
CA SER A 180 9.44 -17.16 1.13
C SER A 180 10.54 -16.73 2.11
N ILE A 181 10.68 -15.42 2.36
CA ILE A 181 11.65 -14.90 3.33
C ILE A 181 11.21 -15.31 4.75
N PRO A 182 12.07 -15.94 5.56
CA PRO A 182 11.67 -16.37 6.89
C PRO A 182 11.42 -15.19 7.83
N GLY A 183 10.43 -15.35 8.70
CA GLY A 183 10.12 -14.41 9.79
C GLY A 183 9.30 -13.20 9.35
N THR A 184 9.38 -12.13 10.14
CA THR A 184 8.47 -10.98 10.03
C THR A 184 8.57 -10.26 8.67
N VAL A 185 9.75 -10.25 8.03
CA VAL A 185 9.93 -9.59 6.73
C VAL A 185 9.09 -10.26 5.66
N GLY A 186 9.14 -11.60 5.53
CA GLY A 186 8.34 -12.31 4.52
C GLY A 186 6.86 -12.42 4.86
N GLU A 187 6.48 -12.31 6.13
CA GLU A 187 5.06 -12.24 6.53
C GLU A 187 4.44 -10.87 6.24
N VAL A 188 5.18 -9.79 6.46
CA VAL A 188 4.62 -8.42 6.45
C VAL A 188 4.83 -7.71 5.12
N MET A 189 6.00 -7.87 4.47
CA MET A 189 6.32 -7.13 3.26
C MET A 189 5.32 -7.41 2.10
N PRO A 190 4.92 -8.66 1.81
CA PRO A 190 3.91 -8.93 0.77
C PRO A 190 2.59 -8.21 1.07
N TYR A 191 2.12 -8.29 2.32
CA TYR A 191 0.88 -7.63 2.74
C TYR A 191 0.92 -6.10 2.57
N LEU A 192 2.05 -5.47 2.91
CA LEU A 192 2.21 -4.02 2.76
C LEU A 192 2.28 -3.59 1.29
N MET A 193 2.84 -4.42 0.42
CA MET A 193 2.92 -4.14 -1.03
C MET A 193 1.57 -4.32 -1.73
N GLU A 194 0.78 -5.33 -1.36
CA GLU A 194 -0.55 -5.58 -1.93
C GLU A 194 -1.61 -4.57 -1.48
N THR A 195 -1.42 -3.93 -0.32
CA THR A 195 -2.42 -3.03 0.26
C THR A 195 -2.27 -1.61 -0.31
N ASP A 196 -3.09 -1.29 -1.31
CA ASP A 196 -3.15 0.01 -2.02
C ASP A 196 -3.39 1.24 -1.11
N VAL A 197 -3.89 1.04 0.11
CA VAL A 197 -3.99 2.13 1.09
C VAL A 197 -2.61 2.49 1.68
N VAL A 198 -1.72 1.51 1.84
CA VAL A 198 -0.36 1.70 2.37
C VAL A 198 0.50 2.47 1.39
N SER A 199 0.45 2.12 0.10
CA SER A 199 1.17 2.79 -0.97
C SER A 199 0.79 4.26 -1.15
N ARG A 200 -0.37 4.71 -0.64
CA ARG A 200 -0.77 6.12 -0.65
C ARG A 200 -0.45 6.86 0.65
N ALA A 201 -0.20 6.13 1.73
CA ALA A 201 -0.19 6.65 3.09
C ALA A 201 1.18 6.57 3.77
N PHE A 202 2.04 5.64 3.35
CA PHE A 202 3.33 5.34 3.96
C PHE A 202 4.43 5.15 2.90
N THR A 203 4.56 6.12 1.99
CA THR A 203 5.20 5.96 0.68
C THR A 203 6.73 5.82 0.67
N ASP A 204 7.47 6.29 1.69
CA ASP A 204 8.90 6.62 1.46
C ASP A 204 9.90 5.90 2.41
N HIS A 205 9.44 5.01 3.30
CA HIS A 205 10.30 4.52 4.39
C HIS A 205 10.34 3.01 4.58
N VAL A 206 9.47 2.24 3.93
CA VAL A 206 9.42 0.78 4.12
C VAL A 206 10.02 0.09 2.90
N GLU A 207 11.24 -0.42 3.05
CA GLU A 207 11.93 -1.13 1.97
C GLU A 207 12.54 -2.46 2.45
N THR A 208 12.60 -3.42 1.53
CA THR A 208 13.38 -4.64 1.67
C THR A 208 14.31 -4.77 0.47
N VAL A 209 15.61 -4.88 0.71
CA VAL A 209 16.59 -5.24 -0.31
C VAL A 209 16.78 -6.75 -0.27
N VAL A 210 16.47 -7.39 -1.39
CA VAL A 210 16.54 -8.84 -1.53
C VAL A 210 17.68 -9.22 -2.47
N THR A 211 18.65 -9.97 -1.96
CA THR A 211 19.68 -10.62 -2.76
C THR A 211 19.10 -11.89 -3.37
N ILE A 212 18.96 -11.90 -4.69
CA ILE A 212 18.54 -13.07 -5.46
C ILE A 212 19.78 -13.86 -5.83
N MET A 213 19.90 -15.09 -5.30
CA MET A 213 20.96 -16.03 -5.59
C MET A 213 20.52 -17.03 -6.67
N PHE A 214 21.23 -17.05 -7.80
CA PHE A 214 20.98 -17.99 -8.89
C PHE A 214 21.69 -19.33 -8.65
N ASP A 215 21.23 -20.37 -9.33
CA ASP A 215 21.75 -21.73 -9.18
C ASP A 215 23.20 -21.87 -9.67
N ASP A 216 23.64 -21.01 -10.58
CA ASP A 216 25.03 -20.92 -11.03
C ASP A 216 25.96 -20.25 -9.99
N GLY A 217 25.41 -19.76 -8.88
CA GLY A 217 26.13 -19.06 -7.81
C GLY A 217 26.26 -17.55 -8.02
N SER A 218 25.80 -17.01 -9.15
CA SER A 218 25.72 -15.58 -9.38
C SER A 218 24.59 -14.94 -8.55
N LYS A 219 24.63 -13.62 -8.35
CA LYS A 219 23.63 -12.91 -7.52
C LYS A 219 23.40 -11.47 -7.94
N VAL A 220 22.21 -10.94 -7.62
CA VAL A 220 21.82 -9.54 -7.82
C VAL A 220 20.98 -9.06 -6.63
N ASP A 221 21.04 -7.77 -6.31
CA ASP A 221 20.15 -7.18 -5.31
C ASP A 221 18.99 -6.44 -5.99
N VAL A 222 17.78 -6.68 -5.50
CA VAL A 222 16.55 -6.02 -5.93
C VAL A 222 15.91 -5.37 -4.72
N ARG A 223 15.59 -4.08 -4.83
CA ARG A 223 14.89 -3.32 -3.82
C ARG A 223 13.39 -3.36 -4.08
N PHE A 224 12.65 -3.72 -3.05
CA PHE A 224 11.20 -3.67 -2.97
C PHE A 224 10.84 -2.56 -1.99
N GLU A 225 10.16 -1.53 -2.47
CA GLU A 225 9.78 -0.35 -1.68
C GLU A 225 8.26 -0.17 -1.81
N VAL A 226 7.58 0.06 -0.69
CA VAL A 226 6.12 0.13 -0.68
C VAL A 226 5.62 1.28 -1.56
N GLY A 227 4.74 0.97 -2.51
CA GLY A 227 4.22 1.95 -3.47
C GLY A 227 5.15 2.27 -4.64
N GLN A 228 6.30 1.59 -4.74
CA GLN A 228 7.21 1.69 -5.87
C GLN A 228 7.37 0.33 -6.56
N PRO A 229 7.58 0.30 -7.89
CA PRO A 229 7.90 -0.94 -8.57
C PRO A 229 9.26 -1.49 -8.10
N PRO A 230 9.46 -2.83 -8.11
CA PRO A 230 10.75 -3.42 -7.80
C PRO A 230 11.88 -2.86 -8.66
N ALA A 231 13.04 -2.60 -8.06
CA ALA A 231 14.14 -1.94 -8.71
C ALA A 231 15.48 -2.65 -8.47
N TYR A 232 16.23 -2.89 -9.54
CA TYR A 232 17.62 -3.35 -9.43
C TYR A 232 18.49 -2.34 -8.67
N VAL A 233 19.28 -2.82 -7.71
CA VAL A 233 20.28 -1.99 -7.02
C VAL A 233 21.57 -2.00 -7.84
N LYS A 234 21.90 -0.87 -8.48
CA LYS A 234 23.09 -0.76 -9.34
C LYS A 234 24.38 -1.13 -8.62
N GLY A 235 25.24 -1.86 -9.32
CA GLY A 235 26.55 -2.27 -8.83
C GLY A 235 26.55 -3.46 -7.89
N THR A 236 25.41 -4.12 -7.67
CA THR A 236 25.29 -5.28 -6.78
C THR A 236 25.44 -6.61 -7.50
N ALA A 237 25.25 -6.65 -8.82
CA ALA A 237 25.38 -7.87 -9.59
C ALA A 237 26.79 -8.49 -9.47
N ARG A 238 26.85 -9.79 -9.16
CA ARG A 238 28.08 -10.59 -9.05
C ARG A 238 27.94 -11.88 -9.85
N ASP A 239 29.02 -12.32 -10.47
CA ASP A 239 29.09 -13.68 -11.03
C ASP A 239 29.39 -14.74 -9.95
N ALA A 240 29.48 -16.00 -10.37
CA ALA A 240 29.77 -17.14 -9.50
C ALA A 240 31.14 -17.06 -8.79
N ALA A 241 32.10 -16.32 -9.37
CA ALA A 241 33.40 -16.05 -8.75
C ALA A 241 33.37 -14.82 -7.82
N ASN A 242 32.17 -14.28 -7.54
CA ASN A 242 31.92 -13.07 -6.79
C ASN A 242 32.57 -11.81 -7.41
N SER A 243 32.83 -11.81 -8.71
CA SER A 243 33.32 -10.65 -9.46
C SER A 243 32.16 -9.76 -9.88
N ARG A 244 32.33 -8.44 -9.78
CA ARG A 244 31.29 -7.47 -10.17
C ARG A 244 31.02 -7.54 -11.67
N LEU A 245 29.74 -7.65 -12.00
CA LEU A 245 29.26 -7.51 -13.38
C LEU A 245 29.02 -6.02 -13.70
N PRO A 246 29.27 -5.59 -14.95
CA PRO A 246 29.01 -4.21 -15.37
C PRO A 246 27.50 -3.95 -15.39
N ASP A 247 27.10 -2.80 -14.85
CA ASP A 247 25.71 -2.35 -14.94
C ASP A 247 25.40 -2.00 -16.41
N ILE A 248 24.27 -2.50 -16.91
CA ILE A 248 23.81 -2.22 -18.27
C ILE A 248 22.74 -1.13 -18.14
N GLY A 249 22.90 -0.05 -18.92
CA GLY A 249 22.08 1.16 -18.87
C GLY A 249 20.70 1.00 -19.48
#